data_AF-A0A4C2ADA5-F1
#
_entry.id   AF-A0A4C2ADA5-F1
#
_cell.length_a   1.000
_cell.length_b   1.000
_cell.length_c   1.000
_cell.angle_alpha   90.00
_cell.angle_beta   90.00
_cell.angle_gamma   90.00
#
_symmetry.space_group_name_H-M   'P 1'
#
loop_
_entity.id
_entity.type
_entity.pdbx_description
1 polymer ?
#
loop_
_entity_poly.entity_id
_entity_poly.type
_entity_poly.pdbx_seq_one_letter_code
_entity_poly.pdbx_strand_id
1 'polypeptide(L)'
;MVLTKVKRGGFPPNLYRLLTDYFTDRRVGFLVGTEVVWKRSTMGCPQGSVLGPALWNVLLDDLLRLPFPAGVKTVAYADDVTVLVEASSRAEIERRSAQALDLMQDWGRRNRLAFAPAKSCTMTVKGRLQRPPIVRMGGDSIRTVSAATVLGLVLDEHLSFAQHAQSIGERASKSFGKVSRVSAASWGMRYSSLKTIYSATYLTTLTYVAGCWYERANLHVVRSALLKTQRPALALLTKAYRTVSTAALPVLAGVLPAHMEVMVAGKADREREGRTAAEVRVLRRRVRDEMIELWQRDWDEEKNGRELYRYFPDVSARLSFGWVEPDYQTRSCLRTDEDMHHVLWSCPLYDDLRSDMLSGIKVLQVGPVYYADLVGTQANFRRFVEYARAWHGLRGGQK
;
A
#
# COMPACT_ATOMS: atom_id res chain seq x y z
N MET A 1 9.27 -32.04 -22.94
CA MET A 1 8.30 -31.99 -21.83
C MET A 1 7.13 -31.06 -22.12
N VAL A 2 7.33 -29.74 -22.25
CA VAL A 2 6.24 -28.80 -22.55
C VAL A 2 5.53 -29.20 -23.85
N LEU A 3 6.28 -29.50 -24.92
CA LEU A 3 5.72 -30.03 -26.17
C LEU A 3 4.90 -31.32 -25.96
N THR A 4 5.33 -32.22 -25.06
CA THR A 4 4.59 -33.45 -24.75
C THR A 4 3.25 -33.14 -24.09
N LYS A 5 3.21 -32.17 -23.16
CA LYS A 5 1.99 -31.74 -22.47
C LYS A 5 1.03 -31.03 -23.41
N VAL A 6 1.54 -30.11 -24.22
CA VAL A 6 0.81 -29.41 -25.28
C VAL A 6 0.16 -30.41 -26.25
N LYS A 7 0.91 -31.44 -26.68
CA LYS A 7 0.37 -32.51 -27.54
C LYS A 7 -0.75 -33.30 -26.86
N ARG A 8 -0.60 -33.65 -25.59
CA ARG A 8 -1.64 -34.35 -24.79
C ARG A 8 -2.87 -33.47 -24.55
N GLY A 9 -2.67 -32.16 -24.41
CA GLY A 9 -3.74 -31.17 -24.26
C GLY A 9 -4.52 -30.89 -25.55
N GLY A 10 -4.28 -31.64 -26.64
CA GLY A 10 -5.07 -31.54 -27.86
C GLY A 10 -4.78 -30.28 -28.69
N PHE A 11 -3.58 -29.70 -28.59
CA PHE A 11 -3.27 -28.51 -29.39
C PHE A 11 -3.37 -28.79 -30.89
N PRO A 12 -3.94 -27.85 -31.66
CA PRO A 12 -3.98 -27.93 -33.11
C PRO A 12 -2.59 -28.19 -33.73
N PRO A 13 -2.48 -29.05 -34.77
CA PRO A 13 -1.20 -29.41 -35.36
C PRO A 13 -0.35 -28.22 -35.83
N ASN A 14 -0.98 -27.16 -36.33
CA ASN A 14 -0.31 -25.92 -36.74
C ASN A 14 0.35 -25.20 -35.56
N LEU A 15 -0.35 -25.07 -34.43
CA LEU A 15 0.20 -24.45 -33.22
C LEU A 15 1.30 -25.32 -32.58
N TYR A 16 1.13 -26.64 -32.62
CA TYR A 16 2.16 -27.57 -32.15
C TYR A 16 3.47 -27.45 -32.95
N ARG A 17 3.37 -27.31 -34.28
CA ARG A 17 4.54 -27.08 -35.14
C ARG A 17 5.21 -25.74 -34.82
N LEU A 18 4.42 -24.68 -34.67
CA LEU A 18 4.94 -23.36 -34.27
C LEU A 18 5.68 -23.40 -32.93
N LEU A 19 5.14 -24.11 -31.94
CA LEU A 19 5.82 -24.27 -30.65
C LEU A 19 7.08 -25.12 -30.74
N THR A 20 7.09 -26.11 -31.64
CA THR A 20 8.27 -26.94 -31.89
C THR A 20 9.37 -26.09 -32.50
N ASP A 21 9.05 -25.28 -33.51
CA ASP A 21 9.95 -24.30 -34.11
C ASP A 21 10.48 -23.31 -33.05
N TYR A 22 9.60 -22.76 -32.21
CA TYR A 22 9.97 -21.86 -31.11
C TYR A 22 11.04 -22.42 -30.17
N PHE A 23 11.07 -23.74 -29.94
CA PHE A 23 12.07 -24.39 -29.08
C PHE A 23 13.30 -24.93 -29.83
N THR A 24 13.30 -24.90 -31.16
CA THR A 24 14.36 -25.47 -32.00
C THR A 24 15.48 -24.44 -32.27
N ASP A 25 16.72 -24.91 -32.32
CA ASP A 25 17.95 -24.12 -32.58
C ASP A 25 18.06 -22.73 -31.92
N ARG A 26 17.52 -22.58 -30.70
CA ARG A 26 17.60 -21.31 -29.99
C ARG A 26 19.04 -20.99 -29.59
N ARG A 27 19.43 -19.73 -29.79
CA ARG A 27 20.74 -19.19 -29.41
C ARG A 27 20.55 -17.88 -28.65
N VAL A 28 21.43 -17.64 -27.69
CA VAL A 28 21.53 -16.38 -26.95
C VAL A 28 22.81 -15.70 -27.40
N GLY A 29 22.69 -14.47 -27.89
CA GLY A 29 23.81 -13.63 -28.29
C GLY A 29 24.21 -12.69 -27.15
N PHE A 30 25.51 -12.58 -26.90
CA PHE A 30 26.09 -11.63 -25.95
C PHE A 30 27.01 -10.69 -26.71
N LEU A 31 26.82 -9.38 -26.55
CA LEU A 31 27.73 -8.39 -27.12
C LEU A 31 28.97 -8.27 -26.22
N VAL A 32 30.14 -8.59 -26.78
CA VAL A 32 31.44 -8.45 -26.12
C VAL A 32 32.29 -7.51 -26.98
N GLY A 33 32.43 -6.26 -26.53
CA GLY A 33 32.99 -5.20 -27.37
C GLY A 33 32.08 -4.91 -28.57
N THR A 34 32.56 -5.19 -29.78
CA THR A 34 31.82 -5.03 -31.04
C THR A 34 31.33 -6.35 -31.64
N GLU A 35 31.66 -7.49 -31.03
CA GLU A 35 31.31 -8.81 -31.56
C GLU A 35 30.17 -9.45 -30.76
N VAL A 36 29.35 -10.25 -31.44
CA VAL A 36 28.28 -11.04 -30.80
C VAL A 36 28.73 -12.48 -30.65
N VAL A 37 28.89 -12.92 -29.40
CA VAL A 37 29.17 -14.31 -29.06
C VAL A 37 27.87 -15.07 -28.89
N TRP A 38 27.68 -16.14 -29.65
CA TRP A 38 26.47 -16.95 -29.62
C TRP A 38 26.64 -18.21 -28.75
N LYS A 39 25.66 -18.47 -27.89
CA LYS A 39 25.57 -19.70 -27.11
C LYS A 39 24.23 -20.39 -27.33
N ARG A 40 24.24 -21.70 -27.60
CA ARG A 40 23.02 -22.48 -27.77
C ARG A 40 22.24 -22.58 -26.46
N SER A 41 20.92 -22.42 -26.52
CA SER A 41 20.00 -22.52 -25.39
C SER A 41 19.10 -23.75 -25.51
N THR A 42 19.39 -24.76 -24.70
CA THR A 42 18.73 -26.07 -24.78
C THR A 42 17.55 -26.23 -23.82
N MET A 43 17.40 -25.34 -22.83
CA MET A 43 16.34 -25.42 -21.81
C MET A 43 15.79 -24.04 -21.44
N GLY A 44 14.60 -24.03 -20.81
CA GLY A 44 13.93 -22.82 -20.33
C GLY A 44 13.24 -22.01 -21.42
N CYS A 45 12.50 -20.97 -21.04
CA CYS A 45 11.97 -19.94 -21.94
C CYS A 45 12.79 -18.65 -21.75
N PRO A 46 12.98 -17.82 -22.79
CA PRO A 46 13.64 -16.53 -22.63
C PRO A 46 12.87 -15.67 -21.63
N GLN A 47 13.56 -15.09 -20.65
CA GLN A 47 12.95 -14.16 -19.71
C GLN A 47 12.54 -12.89 -20.47
N GLY A 48 11.28 -12.46 -20.29
CA GLY A 48 10.68 -11.38 -21.08
C GLY A 48 9.96 -11.85 -22.35
N SER A 49 10.00 -13.15 -22.69
CA SER A 49 9.16 -13.68 -23.77
C SER A 49 7.68 -13.66 -23.38
N VAL A 50 6.82 -13.30 -24.34
CA VAL A 50 5.36 -13.28 -24.15
C VAL A 50 4.80 -14.67 -23.86
N LEU A 51 5.35 -15.71 -24.49
CA LEU A 51 4.90 -17.10 -24.32
C LEU A 51 5.42 -17.77 -23.05
N GLY A 52 6.52 -17.28 -22.47
CA GLY A 52 7.16 -17.91 -21.30
C GLY A 52 6.19 -18.21 -20.15
N PRO A 53 5.43 -17.22 -19.65
CA PRO A 53 4.45 -17.43 -18.57
C PRO A 53 3.37 -18.46 -18.91
N ALA A 54 2.84 -18.45 -20.13
CA ALA A 54 1.80 -19.40 -20.54
C ALA A 54 2.35 -20.84 -20.59
N LEU A 55 3.57 -21.01 -21.11
CA LEU A 55 4.24 -22.30 -21.16
C LEU A 55 4.60 -22.83 -19.76
N TRP A 56 4.90 -21.93 -18.82
CA TRP A 56 5.06 -22.27 -17.41
C TRP A 56 3.75 -22.79 -16.80
N ASN A 57 2.63 -22.13 -17.06
CA ASN A 57 1.33 -22.59 -16.57
C ASN A 57 0.97 -23.97 -17.12
N VAL A 58 1.20 -24.24 -18.41
CA VAL A 58 1.00 -25.57 -19.01
C VAL A 58 1.88 -26.63 -18.33
N LEU A 59 3.09 -26.25 -17.91
CA LEU A 59 3.95 -27.18 -17.19
C LEU A 59 3.41 -27.46 -15.79
N LEU A 60 3.07 -26.41 -15.04
CA LEU A 60 2.68 -26.43 -13.63
C LEU A 60 1.27 -26.99 -13.38
N ASP A 61 0.35 -26.92 -14.35
CA ASP A 61 -1.02 -27.46 -14.22
C ASP A 61 -1.03 -28.92 -13.75
N ASP A 62 -0.11 -29.75 -14.26
CA ASP A 62 0.04 -31.15 -13.81
C ASP A 62 0.39 -31.28 -12.32
N LEU A 63 1.12 -30.31 -11.73
CA LEU A 63 1.44 -30.32 -10.30
C LEU A 63 0.18 -30.06 -9.47
N LEU A 64 -0.66 -29.13 -9.91
CA LEU A 64 -1.89 -28.77 -9.22
C LEU A 64 -2.94 -29.89 -9.28
N ARG A 65 -2.86 -30.76 -10.29
CA ARG A 65 -3.72 -31.94 -10.47
C ARG A 65 -3.19 -33.23 -9.84
N LEU A 66 -2.08 -33.18 -9.10
CA LEU A 66 -1.57 -34.36 -8.41
C LEU A 66 -2.62 -34.88 -7.41
N PRO A 67 -2.66 -36.20 -7.16
CA PRO A 67 -3.63 -36.83 -6.26
C PRO A 67 -3.24 -36.57 -4.79
N PHE A 68 -3.32 -35.31 -4.36
CA PHE A 68 -3.00 -34.91 -3.00
C PHE A 68 -3.97 -35.58 -2.00
N PRO A 69 -3.49 -35.92 -0.78
CA PRO A 69 -4.34 -36.55 0.23
C PRO A 69 -5.45 -35.59 0.68
N ALA A 70 -6.53 -36.15 1.22
CA ALA A 70 -7.63 -35.37 1.78
C ALA A 70 -7.13 -34.37 2.84
N GLY A 71 -7.66 -33.15 2.81
CA GLY A 71 -7.22 -32.05 3.67
C GLY A 71 -5.94 -31.34 3.19
N VAL A 72 -5.39 -31.70 2.04
CA VAL A 72 -4.31 -30.93 1.38
C VAL A 72 -4.87 -30.14 0.21
N LYS A 73 -4.55 -28.85 0.15
CA LYS A 73 -4.83 -27.97 -0.99
C LYS A 73 -3.54 -27.32 -1.47
N THR A 74 -3.42 -27.12 -2.77
CA THR A 74 -2.28 -26.43 -3.37
C THR A 74 -2.74 -25.17 -4.09
N VAL A 75 -1.96 -24.11 -3.93
CA VAL A 75 -2.14 -22.84 -4.62
C VAL A 75 -0.78 -22.47 -5.20
N ALA A 76 -0.74 -22.00 -6.44
CA ALA A 76 0.51 -21.57 -7.05
C ALA A 76 0.36 -20.26 -7.79
N TYR A 77 1.43 -19.48 -7.81
CA TYR A 77 1.56 -18.27 -8.62
C TYR A 77 3.00 -18.21 -9.15
N ALA A 78 3.14 -18.24 -10.48
CA ALA A 78 4.44 -18.46 -11.10
C ALA A 78 5.14 -19.69 -10.47
N ASP A 79 6.37 -19.54 -9.98
CA ASP A 79 7.16 -20.60 -9.34
C ASP A 79 6.87 -20.79 -7.85
N ASP A 80 6.17 -19.85 -7.21
CA ASP A 80 5.78 -19.96 -5.81
C ASP A 80 4.60 -20.92 -5.65
N VAL A 81 4.80 -22.01 -4.89
CA VAL A 81 3.76 -22.99 -4.56
C VAL A 81 3.53 -23.01 -3.05
N THR A 82 2.28 -22.81 -2.64
CA THR A 82 1.82 -22.91 -1.25
C THR A 82 0.99 -24.18 -1.08
N VAL A 83 1.36 -24.99 -0.09
CA VAL A 83 0.65 -26.21 0.30
C VAL A 83 -0.05 -25.96 1.62
N LEU A 84 -1.39 -26.00 1.62
CA LEU A 84 -2.23 -25.89 2.80
C LEU A 84 -2.57 -27.28 3.29
N VAL A 85 -2.22 -27.58 4.55
CA VAL A 85 -2.44 -28.89 5.17
C VAL A 85 -3.36 -28.71 6.38
N GLU A 86 -4.53 -29.33 6.31
CA GLU A 86 -5.48 -29.43 7.41
C GLU A 86 -5.40 -30.82 8.03
N ALA A 87 -5.35 -30.90 9.36
CA ALA A 87 -5.35 -32.16 10.11
C ALA A 87 -5.65 -31.91 11.60
N SER A 88 -6.09 -32.95 12.31
CA SER A 88 -6.51 -32.88 13.72
C SER A 88 -5.35 -33.05 14.72
N SER A 89 -4.16 -33.46 14.28
CA SER A 89 -3.01 -33.69 15.14
C SER A 89 -1.70 -33.34 14.44
N ARG A 90 -0.66 -33.06 15.23
CA ARG A 90 0.69 -32.81 14.72
C ARG A 90 1.20 -33.97 13.85
N ALA A 91 1.02 -35.21 14.31
CA ALA A 91 1.48 -36.39 13.57
C ALA A 91 0.78 -36.52 12.21
N GLU A 92 -0.50 -36.19 12.14
CA GLU A 92 -1.26 -36.22 10.89
C GLU A 92 -0.86 -35.08 9.95
N ILE A 93 -0.52 -33.89 10.48
CA ILE A 93 0.08 -32.80 9.68
C ILE A 93 1.39 -33.26 9.05
N GLU A 94 2.29 -33.84 9.84
CA GLU A 94 3.61 -34.33 9.36
C GLU A 94 3.42 -35.41 8.28
N ARG A 95 2.51 -36.37 8.50
CA ARG A 95 2.19 -37.44 7.54
C ARG A 95 1.62 -36.90 6.23
N ARG A 96 0.62 -36.01 6.27
CA ARG A 96 0.01 -35.42 5.06
C ARG A 96 1.01 -34.54 4.31
N SER A 97 1.83 -33.79 5.04
CA SER A 97 2.88 -32.94 4.44
C SER A 97 3.92 -33.79 3.71
N ALA A 98 4.38 -34.89 4.31
CA ALA A 98 5.32 -35.81 3.68
C ALA A 98 4.75 -36.39 2.38
N GLN A 99 3.53 -36.93 2.43
CA GLN A 99 2.85 -37.49 1.24
C GLN A 99 2.71 -36.45 0.11
N ALA A 100 2.31 -35.22 0.44
CA ALA A 100 2.17 -34.17 -0.55
C ALA A 100 3.52 -33.75 -1.17
N LEU A 101 4.55 -33.59 -0.34
CA LEU A 101 5.88 -33.18 -0.79
C LEU A 101 6.60 -34.27 -1.59
N ASP A 102 6.37 -35.55 -1.29
CA ASP A 102 6.89 -36.66 -2.06
C ASP A 102 6.28 -36.69 -3.49
N LEU A 103 4.96 -36.51 -3.60
CA LEU A 103 4.27 -36.39 -4.88
C LEU A 103 4.82 -35.21 -5.71
N MET A 104 5.04 -34.06 -5.06
CA MET A 104 5.63 -32.88 -5.70
C MET A 104 7.06 -33.13 -6.14
N GLN A 105 7.88 -33.78 -5.31
CA GLN A 105 9.27 -34.11 -5.63
C GLN A 105 9.36 -35.06 -6.81
N ASP A 106 8.53 -36.10 -6.86
CA ASP A 106 8.49 -37.05 -7.98
C ASP A 106 7.96 -36.40 -9.26
N TRP A 107 7.00 -35.49 -9.15
CA TRP A 107 6.62 -34.64 -10.26
C TRP A 107 7.79 -33.77 -10.72
N GLY A 108 8.53 -33.15 -9.80
CA GLY A 108 9.69 -32.30 -10.09
C GLY A 108 10.76 -33.08 -10.86
N ARG A 109 11.14 -34.28 -10.37
CA ARG A 109 12.08 -35.19 -11.04
C ARG A 109 11.65 -35.54 -12.46
N ARG A 110 10.38 -35.94 -12.66
CA ARG A 110 9.82 -36.24 -13.99
C ARG A 110 9.83 -35.04 -14.92
N ASN A 111 9.70 -33.83 -14.36
CA ASN A 111 9.70 -32.57 -15.08
C ASN A 111 11.08 -31.87 -15.05
N ARG A 112 12.17 -32.53 -14.63
CA ARG A 112 13.51 -31.91 -14.54
C ARG A 112 13.52 -30.56 -13.80
N LEU A 113 12.66 -30.43 -12.79
CA LEU A 113 12.57 -29.29 -11.89
C LEU A 113 13.02 -29.72 -10.50
N ALA A 114 13.66 -28.81 -9.78
CA ALA A 114 14.08 -29.02 -8.40
C ALA A 114 13.39 -27.99 -7.50
N PHE A 115 12.85 -28.46 -6.39
CA PHE A 115 12.43 -27.60 -5.30
C PHE A 115 13.65 -27.27 -4.43
N ALA A 116 13.63 -26.10 -3.79
CA ALA A 116 14.71 -25.67 -2.90
C ALA A 116 14.22 -25.67 -1.44
N PRO A 117 14.44 -26.76 -0.67
CA PRO A 117 14.03 -26.85 0.73
C PRO A 117 14.57 -25.67 1.57
N ALA A 118 15.81 -25.24 1.31
CA ALA A 118 16.45 -24.11 2.00
C ALA A 118 15.76 -22.75 1.77
N LYS A 119 15.00 -22.59 0.68
CA LYS A 119 14.20 -21.39 0.40
C LYS A 119 12.74 -21.53 0.84
N SER A 120 12.34 -22.75 1.22
CA SER A 120 10.98 -23.07 1.63
C SER A 120 10.83 -22.87 3.15
N CYS A 121 9.62 -22.60 3.60
CA CYS A 121 9.30 -22.51 5.03
C CYS A 121 7.94 -23.13 5.34
N THR A 122 7.73 -23.47 6.61
CA THR A 122 6.44 -23.92 7.13
C THR A 122 5.95 -22.99 8.23
N MET A 123 4.65 -22.80 8.32
CA MET A 123 4.01 -21.97 9.34
C MET A 123 2.68 -22.60 9.74
N THR A 124 2.40 -22.65 11.04
CA THR A 124 1.12 -23.13 11.57
C THR A 124 0.23 -21.92 11.84
N VAL A 125 -0.89 -21.81 11.15
CA VAL A 125 -1.80 -20.63 11.23
C VAL A 125 -3.04 -20.86 12.09
N LYS A 126 -3.32 -22.12 12.46
CA LYS A 126 -4.52 -22.48 13.22
C LYS A 126 -4.23 -23.61 14.20
N GLY A 127 -4.83 -23.49 15.38
CA GLY A 127 -4.69 -24.45 16.48
C GLY A 127 -3.45 -24.15 17.34
N ARG A 128 -3.41 -24.79 18.52
CA ARG A 128 -2.28 -24.69 19.44
C ARG A 128 -1.62 -26.05 19.54
N LEU A 129 -0.40 -26.15 19.00
CA LEU A 129 0.43 -27.34 19.10
C LEU A 129 1.50 -27.10 20.17
N GLN A 130 1.78 -28.11 20.99
CA GLN A 130 2.85 -28.03 21.99
C GLN A 130 4.24 -27.86 21.34
N ARG A 131 4.40 -28.41 20.13
CA ARG A 131 5.60 -28.29 19.31
C ARG A 131 5.19 -28.15 17.85
N PRO A 132 5.94 -27.36 17.04
CA PRO A 132 5.66 -27.25 15.62
C PRO A 132 5.86 -28.60 14.91
N PRO A 133 5.12 -28.86 13.82
CA PRO A 133 5.31 -30.04 12.99
C PRO A 133 6.66 -30.01 12.27
N ILE A 134 7.33 -31.14 12.19
CA ILE A 134 8.59 -31.32 11.45
C ILE A 134 8.25 -31.74 10.03
N VAL A 135 8.51 -30.84 9.08
CA VAL A 135 8.25 -31.10 7.65
C VAL A 135 9.58 -31.27 6.92
N ARG A 136 9.67 -32.32 6.10
CA ARG A 136 10.87 -32.66 5.32
C ARG A 136 10.55 -32.81 3.85
N MET A 137 11.51 -32.50 2.99
CA MET A 137 11.42 -32.71 1.55
C MET A 137 12.74 -33.30 1.03
N GLY A 138 12.72 -34.53 0.52
CA GLY A 138 13.94 -35.21 0.04
C GLY A 138 14.98 -35.47 1.12
N GLY A 139 14.57 -35.62 2.38
CA GLY A 139 15.47 -35.77 3.53
C GLY A 139 15.84 -34.46 4.23
N ASP A 140 15.75 -33.31 3.53
CA ASP A 140 16.05 -32.01 4.11
C ASP A 140 14.90 -31.48 4.96
N SER A 141 15.20 -30.90 6.12
CA SER A 141 14.20 -30.24 6.97
C SER A 141 13.83 -28.87 6.43
N ILE A 142 12.54 -28.61 6.28
CA ILE A 142 12.02 -27.28 5.96
C ILE A 142 11.92 -26.47 7.26
N ARG A 143 12.43 -25.23 7.24
CA ARG A 143 12.44 -24.34 8.40
C ARG A 143 11.01 -23.93 8.79
N THR A 144 10.67 -24.06 10.07
CA THR A 144 9.45 -23.45 10.63
C THR A 144 9.68 -21.98 10.96
N VAL A 145 8.68 -21.14 10.65
CA VAL A 145 8.69 -19.70 10.90
C VAL A 145 7.39 -19.25 11.57
N SER A 146 7.44 -18.15 12.31
CA SER A 146 6.26 -17.47 12.88
C SER A 146 5.65 -16.44 11.92
N ALA A 147 6.39 -16.07 10.86
CA ALA A 147 5.89 -15.21 9.79
C ALA A 147 6.52 -15.58 8.45
N ALA A 148 5.73 -15.51 7.37
CA ALA A 148 6.15 -15.80 6.01
C ALA A 148 5.60 -14.74 5.03
N THR A 149 6.35 -14.47 3.96
CA THR A 149 5.87 -13.60 2.88
C THR A 149 5.30 -14.46 1.76
N VAL A 150 4.03 -14.23 1.41
CA VAL A 150 3.35 -14.91 0.29
C VAL A 150 2.84 -13.82 -0.65
N LEU A 151 3.36 -13.78 -1.89
CA LEU A 151 2.98 -12.78 -2.91
C LEU A 151 3.06 -11.32 -2.43
N GLY A 152 4.01 -11.02 -1.56
CA GLY A 152 4.21 -9.69 -0.97
C GLY A 152 3.35 -9.38 0.25
N LEU A 153 2.44 -10.27 0.65
CA LEU A 153 1.70 -10.22 1.91
C LEU A 153 2.50 -10.90 3.02
N VAL A 154 2.69 -10.23 4.15
CA VAL A 154 3.35 -10.85 5.32
C VAL A 154 2.26 -11.46 6.20
N LEU A 155 2.29 -12.78 6.32
CA LEU A 155 1.38 -13.55 7.16
C LEU A 155 2.13 -13.93 8.43
N ASP A 156 1.60 -13.58 9.59
CA ASP A 156 2.03 -14.10 10.89
C ASP A 156 1.13 -15.25 11.35
N GLU A 157 1.62 -16.07 12.28
CA GLU A 157 0.92 -17.24 12.83
C GLU A 157 -0.45 -16.91 13.46
N HIS A 158 -0.68 -15.65 13.84
CA HIS A 158 -1.95 -15.16 14.40
C HIS A 158 -2.83 -14.44 13.36
N LEU A 159 -2.36 -14.30 12.12
CA LEU A 159 -3.02 -13.53 11.06
C LEU A 159 -3.41 -12.11 11.54
N SER A 160 -2.52 -11.49 12.33
CA SER A 160 -2.72 -10.13 12.86
C SER A 160 -2.41 -9.04 11.83
N PHE A 161 -1.51 -9.34 10.88
CA PHE A 161 -1.02 -8.43 9.84
C PHE A 161 -0.27 -7.20 10.36
N ALA A 162 0.12 -7.17 11.63
CA ALA A 162 0.87 -6.06 12.21
C ALA A 162 2.22 -5.85 11.50
N GLN A 163 2.97 -6.94 11.27
CA GLN A 163 4.23 -6.89 10.54
C GLN A 163 4.04 -6.51 9.06
N HIS A 164 2.92 -6.93 8.45
CA HIS A 164 2.57 -6.51 7.10
C HIS A 164 2.35 -5.00 7.03
N ALA A 165 1.49 -4.46 7.90
CA ALA A 165 1.17 -3.04 7.96
C ALA A 165 2.41 -2.17 8.18
N GLN A 166 3.31 -2.59 9.07
CA GLN A 166 4.59 -1.90 9.26
C GLN A 166 5.44 -1.92 7.98
N SER A 167 5.70 -3.11 7.43
CA SER A 167 6.60 -3.26 6.28
C SER A 167 6.07 -2.60 5.01
N ILE A 168 4.77 -2.69 4.72
CA ILE A 168 4.15 -2.05 3.55
C ILE A 168 4.08 -0.53 3.73
N GLY A 169 3.78 -0.06 4.95
CA GLY A 169 3.78 1.35 5.29
C GLY A 169 5.17 1.99 5.15
N GLU A 170 6.21 1.32 5.65
CA GLU A 170 7.60 1.76 5.47
C GLU A 170 8.02 1.78 4.00
N ARG A 171 7.61 0.78 3.21
CA ARG A 171 7.87 0.73 1.76
C ARG A 171 7.19 1.89 1.04
N ALA A 172 5.92 2.14 1.33
CA ALA A 172 5.15 3.25 0.78
C ALA A 172 5.78 4.61 1.15
N SER A 173 6.15 4.78 2.43
CA SER A 173 6.79 5.99 2.95
C SER A 173 8.17 6.24 2.31
N LYS A 174 9.00 5.20 2.17
CA LYS A 174 10.29 5.27 1.47
C LYS A 174 10.13 5.62 -0.02
N SER A 175 9.11 5.07 -0.67
CA SER A 175 8.83 5.34 -2.09
C SER A 175 8.49 6.82 -2.31
N PHE A 176 7.52 7.34 -1.55
CA PHE A 176 7.12 8.74 -1.60
C PHE A 176 8.22 9.68 -1.10
N GLY A 177 8.96 9.28 -0.07
CA GLY A 177 10.04 10.07 0.53
C GLY A 177 11.15 10.44 -0.44
N LYS A 178 11.32 9.74 -1.57
CA LYS A 178 12.26 10.12 -2.63
C LYS A 178 12.00 11.53 -3.19
N VAL A 179 10.75 12.00 -3.09
CA VAL A 179 10.35 13.36 -3.49
C VAL A 179 11.05 14.44 -2.65
N SER A 180 11.54 14.11 -1.45
CA SER A 180 12.29 15.05 -0.62
C SER A 180 13.56 15.58 -1.28
N ARG A 181 14.07 14.91 -2.34
CA ARG A 181 15.23 15.35 -3.12
C ARG A 181 14.92 16.53 -4.04
N VAL A 182 13.64 16.71 -4.40
CA VAL A 182 13.18 17.75 -5.34
C VAL A 182 12.14 18.69 -4.71
N SER A 183 11.80 18.47 -3.44
CA SER A 183 10.88 19.30 -2.69
C SER A 183 11.25 19.29 -1.21
N ALA A 184 11.54 20.46 -0.67
CA ALA A 184 11.84 20.65 0.74
C ALA A 184 10.73 21.46 1.42
N ALA A 185 10.96 21.81 2.69
CA ALA A 185 10.04 22.65 3.44
C ALA A 185 9.86 24.02 2.79
N SER A 186 10.93 24.73 2.39
CA SER A 186 10.85 26.11 1.89
C SER A 186 10.82 26.25 0.37
N TRP A 187 11.07 25.18 -0.40
CA TRP A 187 11.20 25.24 -1.85
C TRP A 187 10.73 23.95 -2.54
N GLY A 188 10.59 24.00 -3.86
CA GLY A 188 10.27 22.84 -4.70
C GLY A 188 8.79 22.75 -5.06
N MET A 189 8.24 21.54 -5.04
CA MET A 189 6.94 21.25 -5.64
C MET A 189 5.76 21.87 -4.87
N ARG A 190 4.69 22.17 -5.62
CA ARG A 190 3.39 22.60 -5.08
C ARG A 190 2.65 21.40 -4.48
N TYR A 191 1.76 21.69 -3.52
CA TYR A 191 0.97 20.68 -2.82
C TYR A 191 0.14 19.80 -3.78
N SER A 192 -0.52 20.37 -4.79
CA SER A 192 -1.31 19.61 -5.76
C SER A 192 -0.49 18.56 -6.52
N SER A 193 0.74 18.89 -6.94
CA SER A 193 1.67 17.94 -7.55
C SER A 193 2.14 16.89 -6.56
N LEU A 194 2.49 17.28 -5.32
CA LEU A 194 2.88 16.35 -4.26
C LEU A 194 1.74 15.38 -3.92
N LYS A 195 0.49 15.85 -3.87
CA LYS A 195 -0.70 15.04 -3.60
C LYS A 195 -0.94 14.02 -4.71
N THR A 196 -0.69 14.42 -5.96
CA THR A 196 -0.76 13.51 -7.11
C THR A 196 0.28 12.40 -7.00
N ILE A 197 1.53 12.74 -6.67
CA ILE A 197 2.59 11.75 -6.47
C ILE A 197 2.30 10.87 -5.25
N TYR A 198 1.78 11.43 -4.16
CA TYR A 198 1.36 10.69 -2.98
C TYR A 198 0.31 9.63 -3.34
N SER A 199 -0.70 10.02 -4.11
CA SER A 199 -1.76 9.11 -4.55
C SER A 199 -1.21 8.02 -5.48
N ALA A 200 -0.31 8.37 -6.40
CA ALA A 200 0.26 7.44 -7.36
C ALA A 200 1.30 6.47 -6.77
N THR A 201 1.95 6.82 -5.66
CA THR A 201 3.07 6.03 -5.09
C THR A 201 2.79 5.49 -3.69
N TYR A 202 2.39 6.34 -2.75
CA TYR A 202 2.15 5.94 -1.37
C TYR A 202 0.89 5.09 -1.28
N LEU A 203 -0.25 5.60 -1.78
CA LEU A 203 -1.54 4.89 -1.68
C LEU A 203 -1.55 3.58 -2.48
N THR A 204 -0.98 3.56 -3.69
CA THR A 204 -0.90 2.34 -4.51
C THR A 204 -0.05 1.25 -3.85
N THR A 205 1.05 1.63 -3.19
CA THR A 205 1.89 0.69 -2.43
C THR A 205 1.16 0.20 -1.19
N LEU A 206 0.54 1.11 -0.43
CA LEU A 206 -0.15 0.81 0.83
C LEU A 206 -1.35 -0.12 0.65
N THR A 207 -2.12 0.11 -0.42
CA THR A 207 -3.38 -0.62 -0.68
C THR A 207 -3.18 -1.93 -1.45
N TYR A 208 -1.93 -2.28 -1.76
CA TYR A 208 -1.59 -3.58 -2.31
C TYR A 208 -2.14 -4.70 -1.41
N VAL A 209 -2.83 -5.66 -2.02
CA VAL A 209 -3.50 -6.80 -1.35
C VAL A 209 -4.41 -6.44 -0.17
N ALA A 210 -4.93 -5.20 -0.11
CA ALA A 210 -5.79 -4.74 0.97
C ALA A 210 -7.01 -5.65 1.22
N GLY A 211 -7.55 -6.28 0.16
CA GLY A 211 -8.64 -7.25 0.26
C GLY A 211 -8.36 -8.42 1.21
N CYS A 212 -7.10 -8.78 1.44
CA CYS A 212 -6.72 -9.89 2.32
C CYS A 212 -6.68 -9.52 3.82
N TRP A 213 -6.56 -8.25 4.18
CA TRP A 213 -6.23 -7.85 5.55
C TRP A 213 -6.95 -6.60 6.08
N TYR A 214 -7.82 -5.98 5.27
CA TYR A 214 -8.53 -4.75 5.66
C TYR A 214 -9.40 -4.88 6.91
N GLU A 215 -9.97 -6.06 7.19
CA GLU A 215 -10.76 -6.30 8.40
C GLU A 215 -9.92 -6.12 9.67
N ARG A 216 -8.60 -6.28 9.57
CA ARG A 216 -7.65 -6.10 10.67
C ARG A 216 -7.03 -4.71 10.70
N ALA A 217 -7.29 -3.85 9.71
CA ALA A 217 -6.69 -2.51 9.61
C ALA A 217 -7.02 -1.60 10.79
N ASN A 218 -8.17 -1.79 11.45
CA ASN A 218 -8.59 -1.01 12.61
C ASN A 218 -8.11 -1.57 13.95
N LEU A 219 -7.43 -2.73 13.98
CA LEU A 219 -6.79 -3.21 15.21
C LEU A 219 -5.74 -2.18 15.66
N HIS A 220 -5.70 -1.87 16.96
CA HIS A 220 -4.83 -0.82 17.50
C HIS A 220 -3.37 -0.93 17.03
N VAL A 221 -2.79 -2.13 17.07
CA VAL A 221 -1.41 -2.37 16.63
C VAL A 221 -1.20 -2.10 15.13
N VAL A 222 -2.17 -2.50 14.29
CA VAL A 222 -2.14 -2.34 12.84
C VAL A 222 -2.35 -0.87 12.47
N ARG A 223 -3.41 -0.25 13.00
CA ARG A 223 -3.73 1.17 12.84
C ARG A 223 -2.54 2.04 13.26
N SER A 224 -1.95 1.78 14.43
CA SER A 224 -0.79 2.54 14.93
C SER A 224 0.41 2.44 13.98
N ALA A 225 0.74 1.24 13.48
CA ALA A 225 1.81 1.06 12.50
C ALA A 225 1.57 1.84 11.19
N LEU A 226 0.33 1.80 10.67
CA LEU A 226 -0.04 2.53 9.45
C LEU A 226 0.04 4.04 9.63
N LEU A 227 -0.51 4.58 10.72
CA LEU A 227 -0.46 6.02 11.01
C LEU A 227 0.98 6.50 11.23
N LYS A 228 1.79 5.72 11.96
CA LYS A 228 3.21 6.04 12.21
C LYS A 228 4.01 6.10 10.91
N THR A 229 3.76 5.20 9.95
CA THR A 229 4.46 5.17 8.67
C THR A 229 3.91 6.16 7.64
N GLN A 230 2.64 6.58 7.76
CA GLN A 230 2.02 7.65 6.97
C GLN A 230 2.56 9.03 7.35
N ARG A 231 2.81 9.26 8.64
CA ARG A 231 3.22 10.56 9.19
C ARG A 231 4.36 11.25 8.43
N PRO A 232 5.52 10.60 8.12
CA PRO A 232 6.59 11.25 7.35
C PRO A 232 6.15 11.71 5.96
N ALA A 233 5.30 10.92 5.29
CA ALA A 233 4.76 11.28 3.98
C ALA A 233 3.83 12.49 4.07
N LEU A 234 2.95 12.55 5.07
CA LEU A 234 2.06 13.70 5.25
C LEU A 234 2.80 14.96 5.68
N ALA A 235 3.83 14.82 6.52
CA ALA A 235 4.67 15.95 6.90
C ALA A 235 5.39 16.56 5.69
N LEU A 236 5.89 15.72 4.77
CA LEU A 236 6.48 16.20 3.51
C LEU A 236 5.42 16.82 2.59
N LEU A 237 4.26 16.17 2.44
CA LEU A 237 3.15 16.63 1.60
C LEU A 237 2.63 18.01 2.02
N THR A 238 2.48 18.22 3.32
CA THR A 238 1.94 19.47 3.91
C THR A 238 3.02 20.49 4.26
N LYS A 239 4.29 20.10 4.19
CA LYS A 239 5.44 20.88 4.67
C LYS A 239 5.34 21.26 6.16
N ALA A 240 4.49 20.57 6.92
CA ALA A 240 4.18 20.83 8.32
C ALA A 240 5.37 20.58 9.26
N TYR A 241 5.31 21.16 10.47
CA TYR A 241 6.28 20.90 11.52
C TYR A 241 6.22 19.47 12.03
N ARG A 242 7.35 18.97 12.54
CA ARG A 242 7.44 17.63 13.15
C ARG A 242 6.60 17.46 14.41
N THR A 243 6.10 18.55 15.01
CA THR A 243 5.28 18.55 16.23
C THR A 243 3.78 18.39 15.96
N VAL A 244 3.29 18.60 14.73
CA VAL A 244 1.86 18.48 14.40
C VAL A 244 1.35 17.09 14.75
N SER A 245 0.20 16.97 15.42
CA SER A 245 -0.31 15.66 15.86
C SER A 245 -0.53 14.70 14.69
N THR A 246 -0.39 13.39 14.93
CA THR A 246 -0.63 12.37 13.89
C THR A 246 -2.09 12.35 13.44
N ALA A 247 -3.03 12.73 14.31
CA ALA A 247 -4.45 12.84 13.98
C ALA A 247 -4.77 14.06 13.12
N ALA A 248 -4.07 15.19 13.31
CA ALA A 248 -4.29 16.42 12.55
C ALA A 248 -3.70 16.37 11.13
N LEU A 249 -2.60 15.63 10.92
CA LEU A 249 -1.90 15.61 9.62
C LEU A 249 -2.78 15.16 8.43
N PRO A 250 -3.59 14.09 8.52
CA PRO A 250 -4.49 13.71 7.42
C PRO A 250 -5.53 14.79 7.11
N VAL A 251 -6.08 15.46 8.14
CA VAL A 251 -7.03 16.57 7.97
C VAL A 251 -6.35 17.72 7.24
N LEU A 252 -5.18 18.18 7.73
CA LEU A 252 -4.42 19.25 7.09
C LEU A 252 -4.06 18.88 5.64
N ALA A 253 -3.63 17.64 5.42
CA ALA A 253 -3.27 17.10 4.12
C ALA A 253 -4.47 16.87 3.20
N GLY A 254 -5.71 16.92 3.68
CA GLY A 254 -6.90 16.60 2.89
C GLY A 254 -6.83 15.22 2.25
N VAL A 255 -6.41 14.22 3.02
CA VAL A 255 -6.37 12.79 2.65
C VAL A 255 -6.84 11.93 3.82
N LEU A 256 -7.35 10.73 3.56
CA LEU A 256 -7.79 9.85 4.64
C LEU A 256 -6.59 9.32 5.45
N PRO A 257 -6.80 9.00 6.74
CA PRO A 257 -5.87 8.19 7.51
C PRO A 257 -5.55 6.85 6.81
N ALA A 258 -4.30 6.39 6.90
CA ALA A 258 -3.81 5.24 6.14
C ALA A 258 -4.62 3.95 6.36
N HIS A 259 -5.02 3.67 7.59
CA HIS A 259 -5.86 2.51 7.93
C HIS A 259 -7.23 2.55 7.25
N MET A 260 -7.83 3.75 7.12
CA MET A 260 -9.09 3.92 6.42
C MET A 260 -8.92 3.78 4.90
N GLU A 261 -7.82 4.25 4.30
CA GLU A 261 -7.54 3.99 2.87
C GLU A 261 -7.41 2.48 2.59
N VAL A 262 -6.80 1.71 3.51
CA VAL A 262 -6.74 0.24 3.42
C VAL A 262 -8.15 -0.35 3.53
N MET A 263 -8.99 0.13 4.45
CA MET A 263 -10.39 -0.30 4.58
C MET A 263 -11.21 -0.03 3.33
N VAL A 264 -11.08 1.17 2.73
CA VAL A 264 -11.75 1.51 1.48
C VAL A 264 -11.30 0.58 0.35
N ALA A 265 -10.00 0.42 0.17
CA ALA A 265 -9.45 -0.41 -0.89
C ALA A 265 -9.84 -1.88 -0.72
N GLY A 266 -9.73 -2.44 0.48
CA GLY A 266 -9.99 -3.84 0.75
C GLY A 266 -11.46 -4.21 0.69
N LYS A 267 -12.36 -3.40 1.29
CA LYS A 267 -13.81 -3.65 1.19
C LYS A 267 -14.26 -3.58 -0.26
N ALA A 268 -13.80 -2.58 -1.02
CA ALA A 268 -14.13 -2.47 -2.45
C ALA A 268 -13.57 -3.63 -3.29
N ASP A 269 -12.41 -4.18 -2.95
CA ASP A 269 -11.80 -5.32 -3.65
C ASP A 269 -12.54 -6.63 -3.38
N ARG A 270 -12.93 -6.89 -2.12
CA ARG A 270 -13.71 -8.08 -1.73
C ARG A 270 -15.08 -8.13 -2.39
N GLU A 271 -15.65 -6.96 -2.58
CA GLU A 271 -16.95 -6.76 -3.18
C GLU A 271 -16.87 -6.57 -4.71
N ARG A 272 -15.69 -6.65 -5.32
CA ARG A 272 -15.51 -6.37 -6.76
C ARG A 272 -16.09 -7.45 -7.68
N GLU A 273 -16.13 -8.70 -7.21
CA GLU A 273 -16.46 -9.85 -8.04
C GLU A 273 -17.85 -9.70 -8.68
N GLY A 274 -17.95 -10.01 -9.98
CA GLY A 274 -19.19 -9.88 -10.75
C GLY A 274 -19.61 -8.44 -11.10
N ARG A 275 -18.84 -7.41 -10.73
CA ARG A 275 -19.19 -6.00 -10.99
C ARG A 275 -18.40 -5.39 -12.16
N THR A 276 -19.06 -4.55 -12.92
CA THR A 276 -18.46 -3.71 -13.96
C THR A 276 -17.53 -2.65 -13.35
N ALA A 277 -16.64 -2.09 -14.17
CA ALA A 277 -15.76 -1.01 -13.73
C ALA A 277 -16.51 0.22 -13.21
N ALA A 278 -17.70 0.51 -13.74
CA ALA A 278 -18.54 1.63 -13.29
C ALA A 278 -19.13 1.36 -11.90
N GLU A 279 -19.67 0.16 -11.67
CA GLU A 279 -20.21 -0.26 -10.37
C GLU A 279 -19.13 -0.28 -9.29
N VAL A 280 -17.92 -0.73 -9.62
CA VAL A 280 -16.78 -0.71 -8.68
C VAL A 280 -16.40 0.72 -8.28
N ARG A 281 -16.52 1.70 -9.19
CA ARG A 281 -16.29 3.11 -8.86
C ARG A 281 -17.34 3.65 -7.90
N VAL A 282 -18.61 3.31 -8.12
CA VAL A 282 -19.73 3.69 -7.23
C VAL A 282 -19.55 3.06 -5.85
N LEU A 283 -19.21 1.77 -5.80
CA LEU A 283 -18.90 1.04 -4.57
C LEU A 283 -17.76 1.71 -3.79
N ARG A 284 -16.64 2.03 -4.46
CA ARG A 284 -15.51 2.71 -3.82
C ARG A 284 -15.91 4.06 -3.24
N ARG A 285 -16.76 4.82 -3.94
CA ARG A 285 -17.28 6.09 -3.43
C ARG A 285 -18.11 5.89 -2.16
N ARG A 286 -19.11 4.99 -2.21
CA ARG A 286 -19.95 4.66 -1.05
C ARG A 286 -19.12 4.26 0.17
N VAL A 287 -18.18 3.33 0.00
CA VAL A 287 -17.31 2.88 1.10
C VAL A 287 -16.42 4.02 1.61
N ARG A 288 -15.93 4.89 0.72
CA ARG A 288 -15.15 6.06 1.12
C ARG A 288 -16.00 7.01 1.97
N ASP A 289 -17.24 7.25 1.58
CA ASP A 289 -18.17 8.12 2.32
C ASP A 289 -18.46 7.54 3.71
N GLU A 290 -18.72 6.23 3.82
CA GLU A 290 -18.84 5.52 5.11
C GLU A 290 -17.59 5.71 6.00
N MET A 291 -16.38 5.62 5.42
CA MET A 291 -15.14 5.84 6.16
C MET A 291 -14.94 7.30 6.58
N ILE A 292 -15.43 8.26 5.80
CA ILE A 292 -15.38 9.68 6.14
C ILE A 292 -16.29 9.97 7.34
N GLU A 293 -17.48 9.37 7.41
CA GLU A 293 -18.38 9.50 8.57
C GLU A 293 -17.76 8.90 9.84
N LEU A 294 -17.08 7.76 9.72
CA LEU A 294 -16.30 7.18 10.83
C LEU A 294 -15.16 8.12 11.25
N TRP A 295 -14.45 8.69 10.28
CA TRP A 295 -13.36 9.62 10.55
C TRP A 295 -13.83 10.92 11.20
N GLN A 296 -14.99 11.44 10.82
CA GLN A 296 -15.58 12.61 11.46
C GLN A 296 -15.80 12.38 12.96
N ARG A 297 -16.37 11.23 13.33
CA ARG A 297 -16.56 10.87 14.75
C ARG A 297 -15.23 10.78 15.50
N ASP A 298 -14.23 10.12 14.93
CA ASP A 298 -12.88 10.07 15.51
C ASP A 298 -12.28 11.48 15.66
N TRP A 299 -12.57 12.39 14.71
CA TRP A 299 -12.06 13.77 14.71
C TRP A 299 -12.76 14.68 15.71
N ASP A 300 -14.04 14.44 15.99
CA ASP A 300 -14.79 15.17 17.02
C ASP A 300 -14.29 14.81 18.43
N GLU A 301 -13.90 13.55 18.65
CA GLU A 301 -13.52 13.01 19.97
C GLU A 301 -12.02 13.09 20.30
N GLU A 302 -11.14 13.24 19.29
CA GLU A 302 -9.68 13.30 19.45
C GLU A 302 -9.24 14.36 20.51
N LYS A 303 -8.06 14.24 21.13
CA LYS A 303 -7.57 15.28 22.06
C LYS A 303 -6.51 16.15 21.41
N ASN A 304 -5.84 15.62 20.40
CA ASN A 304 -4.71 16.26 19.75
C ASN A 304 -5.11 16.94 18.43
N GLY A 305 -4.67 18.18 18.21
CA GLY A 305 -4.96 18.91 16.97
C GLY A 305 -6.20 19.81 17.06
N ARG A 306 -6.66 20.13 18.27
CA ARG A 306 -7.85 20.96 18.51
C ARG A 306 -7.76 22.36 17.89
N GLU A 307 -6.57 22.92 17.75
CA GLU A 307 -6.38 24.16 16.99
C GLU A 307 -6.74 23.99 15.50
N LEU A 308 -6.31 22.89 14.87
CA LEU A 308 -6.67 22.61 13.48
C LEU A 308 -8.18 22.33 13.33
N TYR A 309 -8.81 21.73 14.35
CA TYR A 309 -10.25 21.50 14.37
C TYR A 309 -11.05 22.80 14.27
N ARG A 310 -10.55 23.92 14.81
CA ARG A 310 -11.21 25.23 14.67
C ARG A 310 -11.31 25.68 13.20
N TYR A 311 -10.32 25.35 12.38
CA TYR A 311 -10.32 25.63 10.95
C TYR A 311 -11.11 24.59 10.15
N PHE A 312 -10.91 23.32 10.48
CA PHE A 312 -11.49 22.19 9.75
C PHE A 312 -12.28 21.29 10.71
N PRO A 313 -13.45 21.75 11.21
CA PRO A 313 -14.28 20.91 12.07
C PRO A 313 -14.90 19.76 11.26
N ASP A 314 -15.19 19.98 9.98
CA ASP A 314 -15.75 18.98 9.07
C ASP A 314 -14.65 18.43 8.13
N VAL A 315 -14.33 17.15 8.27
CA VAL A 315 -13.32 16.47 7.44
C VAL A 315 -13.79 16.26 6.01
N SER A 316 -15.10 16.08 5.78
CA SER A 316 -15.69 15.96 4.45
C SER A 316 -15.58 17.28 3.69
N ALA A 317 -15.91 18.39 4.35
CA ALA A 317 -15.72 19.73 3.81
C ALA A 317 -14.25 19.96 3.46
N ARG A 318 -13.32 19.64 4.38
CA ARG A 318 -11.87 19.75 4.12
C ARG A 318 -11.42 18.93 2.91
N LEU A 319 -11.94 17.72 2.71
CA LEU A 319 -11.63 16.88 1.54
C LEU A 319 -12.12 17.52 0.23
N SER A 320 -13.24 18.26 0.27
CA SER A 320 -13.78 18.99 -0.88
C SER A 320 -13.01 20.29 -1.20
N PHE A 321 -12.27 20.85 -0.24
CA PHE A 321 -11.54 22.11 -0.39
C PHE A 321 -10.25 21.94 -1.21
N GLY A 322 -10.40 21.78 -2.53
CA GLY A 322 -9.27 21.69 -3.46
C GLY A 322 -8.39 22.95 -3.53
N TRP A 323 -8.89 24.08 -3.04
CA TRP A 323 -8.15 25.35 -2.95
C TRP A 323 -7.25 25.46 -1.71
N VAL A 324 -7.42 24.59 -0.70
CA VAL A 324 -6.56 24.58 0.47
C VAL A 324 -5.31 23.77 0.16
N GLU A 325 -4.25 24.50 -0.17
CA GLU A 325 -2.91 23.98 -0.45
C GLU A 325 -1.98 24.31 0.73
N PRO A 326 -1.75 23.38 1.68
CA PRO A 326 -0.78 23.59 2.75
C PRO A 326 0.64 23.78 2.20
N ASP A 327 1.31 24.84 2.67
CA ASP A 327 2.69 25.13 2.31
C ASP A 327 3.52 25.62 3.51
N TYR A 328 4.77 26.01 3.25
CA TYR A 328 5.69 26.52 4.28
C TYR A 328 5.15 27.73 5.04
N GLN A 329 4.40 28.59 4.36
CA GLN A 329 3.96 29.88 4.86
C GLN A 329 2.63 29.74 5.59
N THR A 330 1.73 28.87 5.11
CA THR A 330 0.44 28.61 5.77
C THR A 330 0.58 27.70 6.99
N ARG A 331 1.63 26.87 7.08
CA ARG A 331 1.81 25.94 8.21
C ARG A 331 1.99 26.60 9.59
N SER A 332 2.50 27.83 9.66
CA SER A 332 2.70 28.54 10.94
C SER A 332 1.41 29.13 11.47
N CYS A 333 0.50 29.51 10.59
CA CYS A 333 -0.82 30.03 10.93
C CYS A 333 -1.82 28.91 11.25
N LEU A 334 -1.45 27.65 10.98
CA LEU A 334 -2.23 26.44 11.30
C LEU A 334 -1.58 25.64 12.46
N ARG A 335 -0.83 26.32 13.35
CA ARG A 335 0.00 25.73 14.41
C ARG A 335 -0.79 25.47 15.71
N THR A 336 -0.28 24.54 16.54
CA THR A 336 -0.79 24.17 17.86
C THR A 336 -0.08 24.81 19.07
N ASP A 337 1.11 25.40 18.91
CA ASP A 337 2.03 25.72 20.04
C ASP A 337 2.71 27.11 19.98
N GLU A 338 2.29 28.02 19.11
CA GLU A 338 2.63 29.45 19.29
C GLU A 338 1.29 30.15 19.43
N ASP A 339 1.18 31.11 20.35
CA ASP A 339 -0.03 31.88 20.60
C ASP A 339 -0.46 32.57 19.30
N MET A 340 -1.24 31.85 18.50
CA MET A 340 -1.95 32.33 17.34
C MET A 340 -2.94 33.42 17.76
N HIS A 341 -3.27 33.46 19.07
CA HIS A 341 -3.85 34.61 19.74
C HIS A 341 -3.07 35.91 19.50
N HIS A 342 -1.75 35.93 19.39
CA HIS A 342 -1.00 37.14 19.02
C HIS A 342 -1.00 37.48 17.52
N VAL A 343 -1.40 36.55 16.65
CA VAL A 343 -1.34 36.73 15.18
C VAL A 343 -2.73 37.07 14.64
N LEU A 344 -3.74 36.25 14.98
CA LEU A 344 -5.12 36.46 14.56
C LEU A 344 -5.94 37.34 15.51
N TRP A 345 -5.44 37.64 16.72
CA TRP A 345 -6.03 38.65 17.61
C TRP A 345 -5.12 39.87 17.75
N SER A 346 -5.62 40.91 18.43
CA SER A 346 -5.01 42.25 18.44
C SER A 346 -3.52 42.21 18.75
N CYS A 347 -2.72 42.66 17.80
CA CYS A 347 -1.29 42.87 17.97
C CYS A 347 -0.94 44.18 17.27
N PRO A 348 -0.48 45.21 18.01
CA PRO A 348 -0.19 46.51 17.42
C PRO A 348 0.78 46.49 16.24
N LEU A 349 1.63 45.46 16.15
CA LEU A 349 2.60 45.28 15.07
C LEU A 349 1.96 44.84 13.74
N TYR A 350 0.76 44.26 13.76
CA TYR A 350 0.13 43.63 12.60
C TYR A 350 -1.37 43.94 12.45
N ASP A 351 -1.89 44.90 13.24
CA ASP A 351 -3.32 45.19 13.28
C ASP A 351 -3.89 45.73 11.96
N ASP A 352 -3.10 46.49 11.20
CA ASP A 352 -3.50 46.98 9.87
C ASP A 352 -3.67 45.81 8.89
N LEU A 353 -2.66 44.94 8.78
CA LEU A 353 -2.70 43.74 7.93
C LEU A 353 -3.86 42.80 8.32
N ARG A 354 -4.11 42.66 9.62
CA ARG A 354 -5.21 41.86 10.16
C ARG A 354 -6.56 42.48 9.80
N SER A 355 -6.71 43.79 9.96
CA SER A 355 -7.96 44.51 9.66
C SER A 355 -8.28 44.46 8.17
N ASP A 356 -7.27 44.64 7.32
CA ASP A 356 -7.39 44.50 5.85
C ASP A 356 -7.83 43.10 5.45
N MET A 357 -7.24 42.06 6.06
CA MET A 357 -7.66 40.67 5.83
C MET A 357 -9.12 40.47 6.26
N LEU A 358 -9.46 40.85 7.50
CA LEU A 358 -10.78 40.63 8.10
C LEU A 358 -11.90 41.39 7.37
N SER A 359 -11.65 42.61 6.92
CA SER A 359 -12.63 43.44 6.19
C SER A 359 -13.13 42.79 4.90
N GLY A 360 -12.31 41.91 4.31
CA GLY A 360 -12.60 41.24 3.05
C GLY A 360 -13.10 39.80 3.16
N ILE A 361 -13.26 39.26 4.38
CA ILE A 361 -13.76 37.91 4.60
C ILE A 361 -15.28 37.88 4.41
N LYS A 362 -15.75 36.94 3.58
CA LYS A 362 -17.16 36.60 3.52
C LYS A 362 -17.49 35.65 4.67
N VAL A 363 -18.33 36.07 5.60
CA VAL A 363 -18.78 35.24 6.72
C VAL A 363 -19.95 34.37 6.28
N LEU A 364 -19.91 33.08 6.62
CA LEU A 364 -20.96 32.14 6.22
C LEU A 364 -22.20 32.19 7.15
N GLN A 365 -22.07 32.79 8.33
CA GLN A 365 -23.13 32.97 9.33
C GLN A 365 -23.09 34.39 9.91
N VAL A 366 -24.23 34.91 10.38
CA VAL A 366 -24.29 36.23 11.04
C VAL A 366 -23.67 36.10 12.43
N GLY A 367 -22.48 36.68 12.64
CA GLY A 367 -21.71 36.56 13.89
C GLY A 367 -20.26 37.06 13.74
N PRO A 368 -19.42 36.91 14.78
CA PRO A 368 -17.98 37.18 14.67
C PRO A 368 -17.32 36.25 13.65
N VAL A 369 -16.22 36.68 13.01
CA VAL A 369 -15.47 35.83 12.08
C VAL A 369 -14.86 34.65 12.84
N TYR A 370 -15.21 33.42 12.47
CA TYR A 370 -14.67 32.20 13.04
C TYR A 370 -13.51 31.65 12.19
N TYR A 371 -12.66 30.81 12.79
CA TYR A 371 -11.54 30.17 12.09
C TYR A 371 -11.96 29.37 10.84
N ALA A 372 -13.14 28.75 10.88
CA ALA A 372 -13.71 28.04 9.73
C ALA A 372 -14.03 28.98 8.56
N ASP A 373 -14.40 30.24 8.82
CA ASP A 373 -14.67 31.23 7.76
C ASP A 373 -13.41 31.56 6.95
N LEU A 374 -12.22 31.52 7.58
CA LEU A 374 -10.93 31.78 6.92
C LEU A 374 -10.63 30.78 5.80
N VAL A 375 -11.11 29.55 5.93
CA VAL A 375 -10.83 28.45 4.99
C VAL A 375 -12.05 28.04 4.16
N GLY A 376 -13.25 28.48 4.54
CA GLY A 376 -14.53 28.06 3.97
C GLY A 376 -14.76 28.46 2.51
N THR A 377 -14.03 29.44 1.98
CA THR A 377 -14.06 29.78 0.55
C THR A 377 -12.67 30.00 -0.01
N GLN A 378 -12.49 29.80 -1.33
CA GLN A 378 -11.22 30.06 -1.99
C GLN A 378 -10.76 31.53 -1.84
N ALA A 379 -11.70 32.48 -1.85
CA ALA A 379 -11.39 33.90 -1.68
C ALA A 379 -10.90 34.21 -0.26
N ASN A 380 -11.59 33.70 0.77
CA ASN A 380 -11.18 33.87 2.17
C ASN A 380 -9.81 33.22 2.42
N PHE A 381 -9.59 32.01 1.89
CA PHE A 381 -8.32 31.32 2.05
C PHE A 381 -7.17 32.09 1.37
N ARG A 382 -7.37 32.64 0.17
CA ARG A 382 -6.34 33.47 -0.49
C ARG A 382 -5.94 34.68 0.36
N ARG A 383 -6.92 35.40 0.91
CA ARG A 383 -6.67 36.54 1.82
C ARG A 383 -5.89 36.10 3.05
N PHE A 384 -6.26 34.97 3.64
CA PHE A 384 -5.54 34.39 4.77
C PHE A 384 -4.08 34.02 4.41
N VAL A 385 -3.84 33.46 3.22
CA VAL A 385 -2.48 33.18 2.73
C VAL A 385 -1.67 34.45 2.51
N GLU A 386 -2.27 35.50 1.93
CA GLU A 386 -1.63 36.81 1.74
C GLU A 386 -1.21 37.43 3.07
N TYR A 387 -2.12 37.40 4.05
CA TYR A 387 -1.82 37.81 5.42
C TYR A 387 -0.66 37.00 6.03
N ALA A 388 -0.70 35.67 5.92
CA ALA A 388 0.37 34.81 6.44
C ALA A 388 1.74 35.10 5.79
N ARG A 389 1.74 35.41 4.49
CA ARG A 389 2.96 35.79 3.75
C ARG A 389 3.51 37.14 4.19
N ALA A 390 2.65 38.15 4.30
CA ALA A 390 3.03 39.47 4.77
C ALA A 390 3.61 39.40 6.19
N TRP A 391 2.97 38.62 7.07
CA TRP A 391 3.45 38.35 8.42
C TRP A 391 4.84 37.69 8.44
N HIS A 392 5.07 36.64 7.63
CA HIS A 392 6.40 36.02 7.51
C HIS A 392 7.46 37.00 6.97
N GLY A 393 7.08 37.87 6.04
CA GLY A 393 7.96 38.92 5.52
C GLY A 393 8.42 39.90 6.60
N LEU A 394 7.50 40.37 7.42
CA LEU A 394 7.80 41.29 8.53
C LEU A 394 8.62 40.63 9.64
N ARG A 395 8.31 39.38 10.00
CA ARG A 395 9.09 38.61 11.00
C ARG A 395 10.49 38.24 10.49
N GLY A 396 10.63 38.00 9.19
CA GLY A 396 11.90 37.68 8.53
C GLY A 396 12.84 38.88 8.34
N GLY A 397 12.29 40.10 8.30
CA GLY A 397 13.06 41.36 8.21
C GLY A 397 13.63 41.88 9.53
N GLN A 398 13.36 41.22 10.66
CA GLN A 398 13.89 41.55 11.99
C GLN A 398 15.01 40.61 12.46
N LYS A 399 15.81 40.07 11.55
CA LYS A 399 17.04 39.32 11.89
C LYS A 399 18.29 40.04 11.49
#